data_AF-A0A2S7QVH7-F1
#
_entry.id   AF-A0A2S7QVH7-F1
#
_cell.length_a   1.000
_cell.length_b   1.000
_cell.length_c   1.000
_cell.angle_alpha   90.00
_cell.angle_beta   90.00
_cell.angle_gamma   90.00
#
_symmetry.space_group_name_H-M   'P 1'
#
loop_
_entity.id
_entity.type
_entity.pdbx_description
1 polymer ?
#
loop_
_entity_poly.entity_id
_entity_poly.type
_entity_poly.pdbx_seq_one_letter_code
_entity_poly.pdbx_strand_id
1 'polypeptide(L)'
;MSLIGQKRMHFESFARIEVTLSRNDAIIKKSGVTREKLTYVHDNSNDEYRITVCDPISNKMLGYLFFFKKRGMLELCNFGSELPRQALNMGWTSKKQDDDLAGKHGKGLKLAASVMVREGHQTRLTASGFYWNFRCGANDECLCCYLTEVERKFLKSWSLRSNDLLASSPSTDVSVELGNVHGYPGKPIMETEFMDWLKVYLHFNRPDVYTETKCGTIIMERGFADKIYFKGLLGDATSAQGCFRCGYDFFKLEAGRHEKARESVQNRVLLEQTLADMWASAIQSRPVWVLDFYIDMLSSSYEWRDVSGIGKNMSRPTAVAIWDRLQEKITRRKLFYYRPRDEDEDVSFIIKFLDRQPERLQARIWLPLRKYGLIQTPSEYRENKLSKAQDAVVEKVKFPAAFKDFEDCRESEITTEKLVAQINTLKDQNRGLTQEQETMQAEYKELKQENEQLQQGKEESQTIKEELKQKEQQWQREKEELQANNKELQEEKQLLKTLNEQLQCVKHEGTNDHHRSPTLDDNTSAMEAMKQLVTEVKAAERAAKDETARVSDLLSAARNALKTAIEDKKKAENGEETMTKTVQRLLNKREPGSDDGAEDRRRGNSRGGLDEKEQRGEERAAKKVKVEEIIVLD
;
A
#
# COMPACT_ATOMS: atom_id res chain seq x y z
N MET A 1 14.62 -19.67 8.58
CA MET A 1 14.07 -18.95 9.74
C MET A 1 13.82 -17.45 9.49
N SER A 2 14.54 -16.75 8.59
CA SER A 2 14.32 -15.29 8.38
C SER A 2 13.00 -14.91 7.68
N LEU A 3 12.51 -15.70 6.72
CA LEU A 3 11.25 -15.40 6.01
C LEU A 3 9.99 -15.59 6.86
N ILE A 4 10.01 -16.51 7.84
CA ILE A 4 8.88 -16.75 8.75
C ILE A 4 8.82 -15.63 9.79
N GLY A 5 9.97 -15.19 10.33
CA GLY A 5 10.04 -14.05 11.24
C GLY A 5 9.61 -12.73 10.58
N GLN A 6 9.97 -12.51 9.32
CA GLN A 6 9.58 -11.30 8.58
C GLN A 6 8.07 -11.28 8.27
N LYS A 7 7.47 -12.41 7.88
CA LYS A 7 6.01 -12.52 7.72
C LYS A 7 5.28 -12.30 9.04
N ARG A 8 5.79 -12.81 10.16
CA ARG A 8 5.19 -12.65 11.50
C ARG A 8 5.12 -11.19 11.95
N MET A 9 6.21 -10.43 11.79
CA MET A 9 6.24 -8.98 12.10
C MET A 9 5.23 -8.17 11.28
N HIS A 10 5.03 -8.52 10.00
CA HIS A 10 4.06 -7.85 9.14
C HIS A 10 2.60 -8.07 9.60
N PHE A 11 2.26 -9.31 10.00
CA PHE A 11 0.91 -9.61 10.48
C PHE A 11 0.60 -8.95 11.83
N GLU A 12 1.56 -8.92 12.76
CA GLU A 12 1.40 -8.21 14.04
C GLU A 12 1.16 -6.72 13.84
N SER A 13 2.00 -6.07 13.02
CA SER A 13 1.86 -4.65 12.68
C SER A 13 0.50 -4.35 12.06
N PHE A 14 0.02 -5.24 11.18
CA PHE A 14 -1.31 -5.13 10.57
C PHE A 14 -2.46 -5.18 11.60
N ALA A 15 -2.41 -6.09 12.57
CA ALA A 15 -3.45 -6.20 13.59
C ALA A 15 -3.50 -4.95 14.49
N ARG A 16 -2.34 -4.43 14.86
CA ARG A 16 -2.17 -3.20 15.65
C ARG A 16 -2.78 -1.99 14.92
N ILE A 17 -2.54 -1.91 13.62
CA ILE A 17 -3.08 -0.90 12.71
C ILE A 17 -4.61 -0.95 12.66
N GLU A 18 -5.18 -2.12 12.39
CA GLU A 18 -6.61 -2.26 12.12
C GLU A 18 -7.49 -1.95 13.34
N VAL A 19 -7.03 -2.31 14.54
CA VAL A 19 -7.75 -1.96 15.78
C VAL A 19 -7.75 -0.45 16.00
N THR A 20 -6.58 0.20 15.85
CA THR A 20 -6.42 1.64 16.03
C THR A 20 -7.19 2.45 14.99
N LEU A 21 -7.17 2.01 13.72
CA LEU A 21 -7.98 2.60 12.65
C LEU A 21 -9.47 2.49 12.92
N SER A 22 -9.93 1.26 13.20
CA SER A 22 -11.35 0.99 13.40
C SER A 22 -11.89 1.85 14.53
N ARG A 23 -11.05 2.10 15.54
CA ARG A 23 -11.32 3.03 16.62
C ARG A 23 -11.50 4.47 16.14
N ASN A 24 -10.48 5.06 15.50
CA ASN A 24 -10.55 6.47 15.08
C ASN A 24 -11.67 6.73 14.08
N ASP A 25 -11.90 5.82 13.14
CA ASP A 25 -13.00 5.95 12.18
C ASP A 25 -14.38 5.94 12.85
N ALA A 26 -14.56 5.14 13.90
CA ALA A 26 -15.79 5.15 14.68
C ALA A 26 -15.98 6.50 15.40
N ILE A 27 -14.90 7.05 15.98
CA ILE A 27 -14.91 8.39 16.61
C ILE A 27 -15.28 9.47 15.57
N ILE A 28 -14.62 9.49 14.41
CA ILE A 28 -14.88 10.46 13.34
C ILE A 28 -16.33 10.38 12.87
N LYS A 29 -16.80 9.17 12.53
CA LYS A 29 -18.16 8.95 12.05
C LYS A 29 -19.22 9.37 13.07
N LYS A 30 -18.98 9.12 14.36
CA LYS A 30 -19.95 9.41 15.41
C LYS A 30 -19.96 10.89 15.82
N SER A 31 -18.79 11.51 15.89
CA SER A 31 -18.65 12.91 16.32
C SER A 31 -18.87 13.91 15.17
N GLY A 32 -18.62 13.50 13.92
CA GLY A 32 -18.57 14.41 12.77
C GLY A 32 -17.31 15.29 12.74
N VAL A 33 -16.37 15.09 13.68
CA VAL A 33 -15.10 15.82 13.72
C VAL A 33 -14.11 15.18 12.76
N THR A 34 -13.48 15.99 11.91
CA THR A 34 -12.46 15.48 10.98
C THR A 34 -11.21 15.00 11.72
N ARG A 35 -10.50 14.04 11.14
CA ARG A 35 -9.36 13.37 11.80
C ARG A 35 -8.29 14.36 12.27
N GLU A 36 -8.04 15.41 11.50
CA GLU A 36 -6.99 16.41 11.74
C GLU A 36 -7.32 17.33 12.91
N LYS A 37 -8.61 17.47 13.22
CA LYS A 37 -9.14 18.33 14.28
C LYS A 37 -9.25 17.61 15.63
N LEU A 38 -9.17 16.28 15.66
CA LEU A 38 -9.18 15.54 16.91
C LEU A 38 -7.96 15.90 17.77
N THR A 39 -8.20 16.15 19.06
CA THR A 39 -7.14 16.42 20.02
C THR A 39 -6.81 15.15 20.80
N TYR A 40 -5.53 14.81 20.87
CA TYR A 40 -5.03 13.64 21.59
C TYR A 40 -4.23 14.14 22.80
N VAL A 41 -4.68 13.80 24.01
CA VAL A 41 -4.01 14.18 25.26
C VAL A 41 -3.36 12.95 25.87
N HIS A 42 -2.05 13.04 26.07
CA HIS A 42 -1.20 11.98 26.59
C HIS A 42 -0.93 12.20 28.07
N ASP A 43 -1.07 11.13 28.86
CA ASP A 43 -0.71 11.10 30.27
C ASP A 43 0.04 9.80 30.55
N ASN A 44 1.22 9.90 31.14
CA ASN A 44 2.10 8.77 31.41
C ASN A 44 2.44 8.74 32.89
N SER A 45 1.80 7.82 33.62
CA SER A 45 2.05 7.59 35.03
C SER A 45 2.92 6.34 35.24
N ASN A 46 3.27 6.06 36.49
CA ASN A 46 4.04 4.87 36.85
C ASN A 46 3.29 3.56 36.57
N ASP A 47 1.95 3.58 36.62
CA ASP A 47 1.12 2.37 36.54
C ASP A 47 0.37 2.24 35.21
N GLU A 48 0.13 3.35 34.52
CA GLU A 48 -0.62 3.39 33.27
C GLU A 48 -0.12 4.44 32.29
N TYR A 49 -0.33 4.16 31.01
CA TYR A 49 -0.21 5.13 29.93
C TYR A 49 -1.59 5.38 29.33
N ARG A 50 -1.95 6.65 29.16
CA ARG A 50 -3.29 7.09 28.78
C ARG A 50 -3.23 8.02 27.58
N ILE A 51 -4.07 7.77 26.58
CA ILE A 51 -4.38 8.69 25.49
C ILE A 51 -5.88 8.92 25.48
N THR A 52 -6.30 10.17 25.69
CA THR A 52 -7.70 10.58 25.57
C THR A 52 -7.91 11.34 24.27
N VAL A 53 -9.04 11.10 23.61
CA VAL A 53 -9.41 11.77 22.35
C VAL A 53 -10.57 12.69 22.64
N CYS A 54 -10.40 13.97 22.36
CA CYS A 54 -11.38 15.00 22.65
C CYS A 54 -11.82 15.75 21.39
N ASP A 55 -13.09 16.15 21.38
CA ASP A 55 -13.60 17.17 20.47
C ASP A 55 -12.87 18.50 20.75
N PRO A 56 -12.25 19.15 19.75
CA PRO A 56 -11.46 20.36 19.96
C PRO A 56 -12.30 21.57 20.38
N ILE A 57 -13.58 21.61 20.03
CA ILE A 57 -14.47 22.75 20.31
C ILE A 57 -15.18 22.55 21.64
N SER A 58 -15.78 21.37 21.84
CA SER A 58 -16.56 21.12 23.05
C SER A 58 -15.72 20.57 24.21
N ASN A 59 -14.46 20.21 23.97
CA ASN A 59 -13.58 19.48 24.89
C ASN A 59 -14.21 18.21 25.47
N LYS A 60 -15.18 17.64 24.75
CA LYS A 60 -15.88 16.43 25.17
C LYS A 60 -15.00 15.24 24.80
N MET A 61 -14.78 14.33 25.76
CA MET A 61 -14.09 13.08 25.48
C MET A 61 -14.93 12.21 24.55
N LEU A 62 -14.34 11.77 23.44
CA LEU A 62 -14.95 10.92 22.42
C LEU A 62 -14.51 9.46 22.56
N GLY A 63 -13.40 9.22 23.25
CA GLY A 63 -12.89 7.89 23.55
C GLY A 63 -11.52 7.94 24.20
N TYR A 64 -10.98 6.78 24.53
CA TYR A 64 -9.66 6.66 25.17
C TYR A 64 -8.91 5.40 24.74
N LEU A 65 -7.63 5.38 25.10
CA LEU A 65 -6.71 4.26 24.99
C LEU A 65 -5.89 4.22 26.29
N PHE A 66 -6.04 3.17 27.08
CA PHE A 66 -5.33 2.96 28.34
C PHE A 66 -4.47 1.71 28.23
N PHE A 67 -3.20 1.83 28.63
CA PHE A 67 -2.29 0.70 28.78
C PHE A 67 -1.89 0.56 30.24
N PHE A 68 -2.29 -0.55 30.85
CA PHE A 68 -2.01 -0.87 32.25
C PHE A 68 -0.68 -1.62 32.35
N LYS A 69 0.41 -0.92 32.70
CA LYS A 69 1.80 -1.40 32.61
C LYS A 69 2.03 -2.68 33.40
N LYS A 70 1.56 -2.72 34.65
CA LYS A 70 1.69 -3.88 35.56
C LYS A 70 0.96 -5.13 35.04
N ARG A 71 -0.16 -4.92 34.33
CA ARG A 71 -0.98 -6.02 33.81
C ARG A 71 -0.57 -6.45 32.41
N GLY A 72 0.07 -5.57 31.65
CA GLY A 72 0.29 -5.76 30.22
C GLY A 72 -1.03 -5.90 29.46
N MET A 73 -1.96 -4.98 29.73
CA MET A 73 -3.32 -4.99 29.18
C MET A 73 -3.61 -3.63 28.54
N LEU A 74 -4.10 -3.65 27.32
CA LEU A 74 -4.52 -2.48 26.56
C LEU A 74 -6.04 -2.45 26.49
N GLU A 75 -6.63 -1.32 26.84
CA GLU A 75 -8.05 -1.05 26.69
C GLU A 75 -8.25 0.15 25.76
N LEU A 76 -9.15 0.00 24.79
CA LEU A 76 -9.53 1.03 23.83
C LEU A 76 -11.02 1.20 23.91
N CYS A 77 -11.51 2.44 23.97
CA CYS A 77 -12.94 2.71 23.99
C CYS A 77 -13.32 3.84 23.04
N ASN A 78 -14.47 3.67 22.37
CA ASN A 78 -15.17 4.73 21.65
C ASN A 78 -16.55 4.94 22.25
N PHE A 79 -16.79 6.16 22.72
CA PHE A 79 -18.06 6.51 23.33
C PHE A 79 -19.16 6.68 22.28
N GLY A 80 -20.35 6.15 22.57
CA GLY A 80 -21.54 6.25 21.72
C GLY A 80 -21.42 5.56 20.36
N SER A 81 -20.39 4.71 20.19
CA SER A 81 -20.20 3.88 19.01
C SER A 81 -21.00 2.59 19.12
N GLU A 82 -21.42 2.05 17.99
CA GLU A 82 -22.19 0.81 17.93
C GLU A 82 -21.46 -0.25 17.10
N LEU A 83 -21.44 -1.47 17.61
CA LEU A 83 -21.00 -2.65 16.87
C LEU A 83 -22.16 -3.65 16.84
N PRO A 84 -22.97 -3.66 15.77
CA PRO A 84 -24.13 -4.53 15.69
C PRO A 84 -23.67 -5.97 15.45
N ARG A 85 -24.48 -6.96 15.85
CA ARG A 85 -24.15 -8.39 15.71
C ARG A 85 -23.84 -8.79 14.26
N GLN A 86 -24.49 -8.16 13.29
CA GLN A 86 -24.26 -8.34 11.86
C GLN A 86 -22.81 -8.04 11.46
N ALA A 87 -22.07 -7.27 12.26
CA ALA A 87 -20.64 -7.06 12.06
C ALA A 87 -19.82 -8.35 12.16
N LEU A 88 -20.34 -9.43 12.77
CA LEU A 88 -19.72 -10.76 12.73
C LEU A 88 -19.85 -11.44 11.36
N ASN A 89 -20.80 -11.03 10.52
CA ASN A 89 -20.94 -11.58 9.17
C ASN A 89 -19.79 -11.07 8.28
N MET A 90 -19.19 -11.98 7.50
CA MET A 90 -18.12 -11.61 6.57
C MET A 90 -18.64 -10.63 5.51
N GLY A 91 -17.89 -9.55 5.27
CA GLY A 91 -18.25 -8.53 4.29
C GLY A 91 -19.17 -7.41 4.80
N TRP A 92 -19.73 -7.52 6.01
CA TRP A 92 -20.57 -6.46 6.56
C TRP A 92 -19.75 -5.24 6.98
N THR A 93 -20.08 -4.05 6.47
CA THR A 93 -19.44 -2.79 6.85
C THR A 93 -20.39 -1.62 6.69
N SER A 94 -20.36 -0.69 7.64
CA SER A 94 -21.09 0.58 7.54
C SER A 94 -20.30 1.66 6.79
N LYS A 95 -19.12 1.31 6.24
CA LYS A 95 -18.16 2.24 5.62
C LYS A 95 -18.08 2.12 4.10
N LYS A 96 -18.96 1.34 3.46
CA LYS A 96 -18.82 0.94 2.04
C LYS A 96 -18.82 2.12 1.06
N GLN A 97 -19.52 3.21 1.39
CA GLN A 97 -19.68 4.41 0.54
C GLN A 97 -18.88 5.61 1.05
N ASP A 98 -18.07 5.44 2.08
CA ASP A 98 -17.33 6.53 2.71
C ASP A 98 -15.84 6.41 2.34
N ASP A 99 -15.38 7.29 1.46
CA ASP A 99 -14.01 7.31 0.96
C ASP A 99 -13.03 7.83 2.00
N ASP A 100 -13.49 8.52 3.04
CA ASP A 100 -12.65 9.11 4.08
C ASP A 100 -12.30 8.11 5.18
N LEU A 101 -13.17 7.10 5.39
CA LEU A 101 -12.96 6.03 6.35
C LEU A 101 -12.11 4.88 5.79
N ALA A 102 -11.26 4.30 6.65
CA ALA A 102 -10.59 3.04 6.32
C ALA A 102 -11.55 1.87 6.59
N GLY A 103 -11.37 0.74 5.92
CA GLY A 103 -12.10 -0.47 6.35
C GLY A 103 -13.37 -0.86 5.57
N LYS A 104 -13.53 -0.46 4.30
CA LYS A 104 -14.72 -0.69 3.42
C LYS A 104 -15.23 -2.15 3.21
N HIS A 105 -14.59 -3.16 3.79
CA HIS A 105 -14.96 -4.58 3.62
C HIS A 105 -15.39 -5.27 4.93
N GLY A 106 -15.26 -4.62 6.10
CA GLY A 106 -15.77 -5.19 7.35
C GLY A 106 -14.97 -6.36 7.95
N LYS A 107 -13.79 -6.66 7.40
CA LYS A 107 -12.95 -7.78 7.85
C LYS A 107 -11.85 -7.38 8.85
N GLY A 108 -11.47 -6.10 8.86
CA GLY A 108 -10.27 -5.59 9.56
C GLY A 108 -10.23 -5.96 11.04
N LEU A 109 -11.28 -5.63 11.80
CA LEU A 109 -11.37 -5.92 13.23
C LEU A 109 -11.26 -7.41 13.55
N LYS A 110 -11.88 -8.27 12.72
CA LYS A 110 -11.85 -9.73 12.91
C LYS A 110 -10.48 -10.31 12.61
N LEU A 111 -9.84 -9.84 11.55
CA LEU A 111 -8.47 -10.22 11.21
C LEU A 111 -7.51 -9.78 12.31
N ALA A 112 -7.68 -8.57 12.84
CA ALA A 112 -6.88 -8.11 13.95
C ALA A 112 -7.07 -8.96 15.20
N ALA A 113 -8.32 -9.28 15.56
CA ALA A 113 -8.61 -10.21 16.66
C ALA A 113 -8.01 -11.60 16.41
N SER A 114 -8.08 -12.10 15.17
CA SER A 114 -7.46 -13.37 14.76
C SER A 114 -5.97 -13.39 15.04
N VAL A 115 -5.26 -12.35 14.57
CA VAL A 115 -3.81 -12.24 14.74
C VAL A 115 -3.45 -12.12 16.22
N MET A 116 -4.16 -11.27 16.98
CA MET A 116 -3.88 -11.08 18.40
C MET A 116 -4.05 -12.40 19.17
N VAL A 117 -5.12 -13.15 18.91
CA VAL A 117 -5.37 -14.45 19.54
C VAL A 117 -4.30 -15.47 19.16
N ARG A 118 -3.88 -15.53 17.89
CA ARG A 118 -2.80 -16.42 17.41
C ARG A 118 -1.43 -16.09 18.01
N GLU A 119 -1.19 -14.83 18.35
CA GLU A 119 0.02 -14.41 19.08
C GLU A 119 -0.07 -14.66 20.59
N GLY A 120 -1.16 -15.29 21.05
CA GLY A 120 -1.38 -15.66 22.44
C GLY A 120 -1.95 -14.53 23.30
N HIS A 121 -2.27 -13.37 22.71
CA HIS A 121 -2.96 -12.30 23.44
C HIS A 121 -4.44 -12.60 23.56
N GLN A 122 -5.02 -12.38 24.73
CA GLN A 122 -6.46 -12.44 24.86
C GLN A 122 -7.08 -11.22 24.19
N THR A 123 -8.15 -11.44 23.41
CA THR A 123 -8.91 -10.36 22.77
C THR A 123 -10.38 -10.46 23.16
N ARG A 124 -10.86 -9.41 23.83
CA ARG A 124 -12.28 -9.27 24.19
C ARG A 124 -12.79 -7.94 23.66
N LEU A 125 -13.97 -7.96 23.04
CA LEU A 125 -14.69 -6.74 22.71
C LEU A 125 -15.95 -6.67 23.56
N THR A 126 -16.30 -5.47 24.00
CA THR A 126 -17.57 -5.22 24.70
C THR A 126 -18.36 -4.25 23.85
N ALA A 127 -19.54 -4.69 23.41
CA ALA A 127 -20.43 -3.86 22.61
C ALA A 127 -21.86 -4.38 22.67
N SER A 128 -22.83 -3.47 22.60
CA SER A 128 -24.25 -3.78 22.54
C SER A 128 -24.75 -4.66 23.70
N GLY A 129 -24.11 -4.55 24.87
CA GLY A 129 -24.44 -5.35 26.06
C GLY A 129 -23.88 -6.78 26.05
N PHE A 130 -22.97 -7.11 25.13
CA PHE A 130 -22.32 -8.42 25.04
C PHE A 130 -20.81 -8.31 25.18
N TYR A 131 -20.21 -9.33 25.78
CA TYR A 131 -18.80 -9.67 25.64
C TYR A 131 -18.61 -10.58 24.43
N TRP A 132 -17.72 -10.18 23.54
CA TRP A 132 -17.34 -10.86 22.32
C TRP A 132 -15.93 -11.40 22.55
N ASN A 133 -15.83 -12.66 22.94
CA ASN A 133 -14.55 -13.29 23.27
C ASN A 133 -14.05 -14.05 22.04
N PHE A 134 -12.92 -13.64 21.52
CA PHE A 134 -12.29 -14.30 20.37
C PHE A 134 -11.34 -15.39 20.85
N ARG A 135 -11.44 -16.58 20.26
CA ARG A 135 -10.57 -17.73 20.56
C ARG A 135 -10.26 -18.51 19.29
N CYS A 136 -9.07 -19.09 19.21
CA CYS A 136 -8.75 -20.08 18.19
C CYS A 136 -9.47 -21.40 18.49
N GLY A 137 -9.95 -22.06 17.43
CA GLY A 137 -10.45 -23.43 17.52
C GLY A 137 -9.34 -24.42 17.88
N ALA A 138 -9.69 -25.68 18.15
CA ALA A 138 -8.76 -26.70 18.64
C ALA A 138 -7.51 -26.95 17.75
N ASN A 139 -7.59 -26.60 16.46
CA ASN A 139 -6.50 -26.76 15.48
C ASN A 139 -5.87 -25.42 15.05
N ASP A 140 -6.20 -24.28 15.67
CA ASP A 140 -5.83 -22.93 15.23
C ASP A 140 -6.27 -22.51 13.80
N GLU A 141 -7.02 -23.40 13.12
CA GLU A 141 -7.49 -23.21 11.74
C GLU A 141 -8.61 -22.17 11.65
N CYS A 142 -9.53 -22.12 12.62
CA CYS A 142 -10.66 -21.20 12.64
C CYS A 142 -10.62 -20.22 13.82
N LEU A 143 -11.14 -19.01 13.62
CA LEU A 143 -11.39 -18.03 14.68
C LEU A 143 -12.86 -18.15 15.11
N CYS A 144 -13.09 -18.43 16.38
CA CYS A 144 -14.43 -18.46 16.96
C CYS A 144 -14.67 -17.18 17.77
N CYS A 145 -15.89 -16.64 17.67
CA CYS A 145 -16.35 -15.56 18.54
C CYS A 145 -17.46 -16.09 19.45
N TYR A 146 -17.24 -16.01 20.76
CA TYR A 146 -18.21 -16.39 21.79
C TYR A 146 -18.90 -15.16 22.33
N LEU A 147 -20.23 -15.12 22.20
CA LEU A 147 -21.03 -14.03 22.74
C LEU A 147 -21.55 -14.41 24.13
N THR A 148 -21.31 -13.53 25.10
CA THR A 148 -21.81 -13.67 26.48
C THR A 148 -22.49 -12.37 26.90
N GLU A 149 -23.72 -12.44 27.38
CA GLU A 149 -24.42 -11.24 27.87
C GLU A 149 -23.70 -10.66 29.10
N VAL A 150 -23.56 -9.33 29.13
CA VAL A 150 -23.01 -8.62 30.29
C VAL A 150 -24.03 -8.71 31.42
N GLU A 151 -23.61 -9.15 32.61
CA GLU A 151 -24.53 -9.40 33.71
C GLU A 151 -25.28 -8.10 34.12
N ARG A 152 -26.63 -8.14 34.16
CA ARG A 152 -27.46 -6.96 34.49
C ARG A 152 -27.13 -6.30 35.83
N LYS A 153 -26.60 -7.07 36.79
CA LYS A 153 -26.14 -6.54 38.08
C LYS A 153 -24.95 -5.59 37.91
N PHE A 154 -24.05 -5.92 36.98
CA PHE A 154 -22.92 -5.09 36.59
C PHE A 154 -23.39 -3.81 35.87
N LEU A 155 -24.39 -3.90 34.99
CA LEU A 155 -24.96 -2.73 34.32
C LEU A 155 -25.64 -1.76 35.32
N LYS A 156 -26.33 -2.29 36.33
CA LYS A 156 -26.94 -1.47 37.40
C LYS A 156 -25.90 -0.83 38.30
N SER A 157 -24.87 -1.57 38.73
CA SER A 157 -23.78 -1.00 39.53
C SER A 157 -22.93 0.00 38.74
N TRP A 158 -22.83 -0.15 37.42
CA TRP A 158 -22.17 0.80 36.52
C TRP A 158 -22.86 2.16 36.52
N SER A 159 -24.19 2.17 36.35
CA SER A 159 -25.00 3.41 36.40
C SER A 159 -24.91 4.16 37.74
N LEU A 160 -24.48 3.47 38.81
CA LEU A 160 -24.25 4.04 40.14
C LEU A 160 -22.80 4.50 40.37
N ARG A 161 -21.83 3.99 39.59
CA ARG A 161 -20.39 4.31 39.71
C ARG A 161 -19.89 5.34 38.69
N SER A 162 -20.71 5.73 37.72
CA SER A 162 -20.36 6.57 36.56
C SER A 162 -20.02 8.04 36.86
N ASN A 163 -19.71 8.40 38.11
CA ASN A 163 -19.13 9.71 38.40
C ASN A 163 -17.68 9.80 37.91
N ASP A 164 -17.02 8.67 37.68
CA ASP A 164 -15.78 8.61 36.92
C ASP A 164 -16.09 8.81 35.43
N LEU A 165 -15.81 10.01 34.91
CA LEU A 165 -16.00 10.45 33.52
C LEU A 165 -15.31 9.55 32.45
N LEU A 166 -14.64 8.49 32.86
CA LEU A 166 -13.84 7.58 32.03
C LEU A 166 -14.43 6.18 31.90
N ALA A 167 -15.55 5.91 32.53
CA ALA A 167 -16.13 4.58 32.58
C ALA A 167 -16.93 4.28 31.29
N SER A 168 -16.37 3.42 30.41
CA SER A 168 -17.08 2.87 29.23
C SER A 168 -18.32 2.02 29.53
N SER A 169 -19.48 2.44 29.05
CA SER A 169 -20.74 1.72 29.21
C SER A 169 -20.85 0.56 28.21
N PRO A 170 -20.98 -0.69 28.68
CA PRO A 170 -21.06 -1.87 27.80
C PRO A 170 -22.22 -1.88 26.80
N SER A 171 -23.27 -1.10 27.05
CA SER A 171 -24.48 -1.05 26.21
C SER A 171 -24.43 0.04 25.14
N THR A 172 -23.68 1.13 25.36
CA THR A 172 -23.68 2.32 24.49
C THR A 172 -22.34 2.58 23.82
N ASP A 173 -21.27 1.96 24.34
CA ASP A 173 -19.92 2.17 23.87
C ASP A 173 -19.36 0.87 23.30
N VAL A 174 -18.30 1.00 22.50
CA VAL A 174 -17.52 -0.14 22.03
C VAL A 174 -16.17 -0.07 22.71
N SER A 175 -15.83 -1.10 23.48
CA SER A 175 -14.48 -1.26 24.05
C SER A 175 -13.79 -2.51 23.52
N VAL A 176 -12.46 -2.44 23.39
CA VAL A 176 -11.58 -3.53 22.98
C VAL A 176 -10.52 -3.68 24.06
N GLU A 177 -10.43 -4.88 24.63
CA GLU A 177 -9.43 -5.27 25.63
C GLU A 177 -8.47 -6.29 25.01
N LEU A 178 -7.17 -6.02 25.08
CA LEU A 178 -6.08 -6.86 24.55
C LEU A 178 -5.04 -7.18 25.63
N GLY A 179 -4.41 -8.35 25.54
CA GLY A 179 -3.31 -8.77 26.41
C GLY A 179 -3.78 -9.66 27.56
N ASN A 180 -3.44 -9.31 28.80
CA ASN A 180 -3.85 -10.09 29.98
C ASN A 180 -5.21 -9.60 30.53
N VAL A 181 -6.28 -10.00 29.83
CA VAL A 181 -7.65 -9.58 30.15
C VAL A 181 -8.19 -10.37 31.36
N HIS A 182 -9.05 -9.75 32.16
CA HIS A 182 -9.48 -10.32 33.43
C HIS A 182 -10.20 -11.68 33.26
N GLY A 183 -9.76 -12.68 34.03
CA GLY A 183 -10.40 -13.99 34.15
C GLY A 183 -9.83 -15.10 33.27
N TYR A 184 -8.86 -14.82 32.39
CA TYR A 184 -8.17 -15.86 31.60
C TYR A 184 -6.69 -15.53 31.44
N PRO A 185 -5.79 -16.53 31.45
CA PRO A 185 -4.37 -16.31 31.20
C PRO A 185 -4.15 -16.01 29.71
N GLY A 186 -3.65 -14.81 29.39
CA GLY A 186 -3.18 -14.43 28.06
C GLY A 186 -1.78 -13.83 28.13
N LYS A 187 -1.06 -13.81 26.99
CA LYS A 187 0.25 -13.17 26.90
C LYS A 187 0.13 -11.67 27.20
N PRO A 188 0.81 -11.13 28.22
CA PRO A 188 0.79 -9.70 28.50
C PRO A 188 1.50 -8.92 27.39
N ILE A 189 1.02 -7.71 27.11
CA ILE A 189 1.69 -6.76 26.21
C ILE A 189 2.76 -6.04 27.00
N MET A 190 4.01 -6.07 26.52
CA MET A 190 5.11 -5.37 27.19
C MET A 190 5.03 -3.86 26.94
N GLU A 191 5.53 -3.03 27.86
CA GLU A 191 5.50 -1.57 27.68
C GLU A 191 6.28 -1.14 26.43
N THR A 192 7.44 -1.74 26.16
CA THR A 192 8.23 -1.47 24.95
C THR A 192 7.45 -1.81 23.69
N GLU A 193 6.79 -2.97 23.68
CA GLU A 193 5.92 -3.40 22.59
C GLU A 193 4.78 -2.40 22.38
N PHE A 194 4.08 -2.01 23.45
CA PHE A 194 3.01 -1.02 23.38
C PHE A 194 3.49 0.33 22.84
N MET A 195 4.65 0.83 23.28
CA MET A 195 5.23 2.08 22.78
C MET A 195 5.57 1.99 21.28
N ASP A 196 6.01 0.83 20.80
CA ASP A 196 6.21 0.60 19.38
C ASP A 196 4.90 0.62 18.59
N TRP A 197 3.78 0.17 19.19
CA TRP A 197 2.47 0.24 18.56
C TRP A 197 2.02 1.69 18.37
N LEU A 198 2.32 2.58 19.32
CA LEU A 198 1.98 3.99 19.20
C LEU A 198 2.72 4.69 18.04
N LYS A 199 3.91 4.22 17.65
CA LYS A 199 4.68 4.78 16.53
C LYS A 199 4.02 4.54 15.17
N VAL A 200 3.12 3.57 15.09
CA VAL A 200 2.46 3.17 13.85
C VAL A 200 1.38 4.16 13.44
N TYR A 201 0.79 4.91 14.38
CA TYR A 201 -0.25 5.88 14.08
C TYR A 201 0.24 7.31 14.32
N LEU A 202 0.29 8.10 13.24
CA LEU A 202 0.83 9.45 13.22
C LEU A 202 0.16 10.36 14.25
N HIS A 203 -1.15 10.23 14.48
CA HIS A 203 -1.85 11.14 15.40
C HIS A 203 -1.56 10.87 16.88
N PHE A 204 -1.01 9.71 17.24
CA PHE A 204 -0.51 9.48 18.60
C PHE A 204 0.85 10.12 18.85
N ASN A 205 1.58 10.43 17.79
CA ASN A 205 2.85 11.14 17.86
C ASN A 205 2.80 12.26 16.81
N ARG A 206 1.92 13.24 17.02
CA ARG A 206 1.69 14.29 16.03
C ARG A 206 2.99 15.08 15.82
N PRO A 207 3.47 15.23 14.58
CA PRO A 207 4.69 15.98 14.33
C PRO A 207 4.48 17.47 14.58
N ASP A 208 5.52 18.15 15.04
CA ASP A 208 5.49 19.60 15.29
C ASP A 208 5.73 20.40 13.98
N VAL A 209 6.56 19.84 13.09
CA VAL A 209 7.00 20.50 11.86
C VAL A 209 6.46 19.74 10.64
N TYR A 210 5.33 20.21 10.12
CA TYR A 210 4.70 19.63 8.95
C TYR A 210 4.05 20.69 8.06
N THR A 211 3.66 20.30 6.85
CA THR A 211 2.91 21.13 5.91
C THR A 211 1.81 20.31 5.26
N GLU A 212 0.56 20.71 5.49
CA GLU A 212 -0.60 20.10 4.85
C GLU A 212 -0.73 20.56 3.39
N THR A 213 -1.16 19.63 2.54
CA THR A 213 -1.37 19.83 1.11
C THR A 213 -2.69 19.19 0.69
N LYS A 214 -3.16 19.51 -0.52
CA LYS A 214 -4.36 18.90 -1.10
C LYS A 214 -4.32 17.38 -1.28
N CYS A 215 -3.13 16.77 -1.22
CA CYS A 215 -2.93 15.33 -1.46
C CYS A 215 -2.51 14.56 -0.19
N GLY A 216 -2.14 15.27 0.89
CA GLY A 216 -1.50 14.69 2.05
C GLY A 216 -0.68 15.70 2.86
N THR A 217 0.12 15.22 3.80
CA THR A 217 0.98 16.03 4.66
C THR A 217 2.45 15.71 4.41
N ILE A 218 3.30 16.73 4.31
CA ILE A 218 4.76 16.60 4.31
C ILE A 218 5.24 16.82 5.73
N ILE A 219 5.95 15.85 6.31
CA ILE A 219 6.46 15.86 7.68
C ILE A 219 7.97 16.09 7.62
N MET A 220 8.44 17.26 8.06
CA MET A 220 9.84 17.67 7.89
C MET A 220 10.68 17.44 9.16
N GLU A 221 10.07 16.88 10.20
CA GLU A 221 10.76 16.48 11.41
C GLU A 221 11.62 15.23 11.17
N ARG A 222 12.88 15.28 11.59
CA ARG A 222 13.87 14.21 11.34
C ARG A 222 13.44 12.84 11.90
N GLY A 223 12.68 12.81 13.00
CA GLY A 223 12.14 11.58 13.58
C GLY A 223 11.15 10.85 12.67
N PHE A 224 10.64 11.51 11.63
CA PHE A 224 9.69 10.97 10.65
C PHE A 224 10.28 10.79 9.26
N ALA A 225 11.57 11.08 9.06
CA ALA A 225 12.26 10.77 7.80
C ALA A 225 12.10 9.28 7.44
N ASP A 226 12.01 8.98 6.15
CA ASP A 226 11.75 7.63 5.60
C ASP A 226 10.42 6.98 5.99
N LYS A 227 9.53 7.69 6.69
CA LYS A 227 8.23 7.14 7.08
C LYS A 227 7.13 7.61 6.13
N ILE A 228 6.47 6.65 5.51
CA ILE A 228 5.30 6.89 4.67
C ILE A 228 4.07 6.42 5.42
N TYR A 229 3.13 7.33 5.58
CA TYR A 229 1.84 7.14 6.20
C TYR A 229 0.72 7.19 5.15
N PHE A 230 -0.36 6.47 5.42
CA PHE A 230 -1.60 6.53 4.64
C PHE A 230 -2.75 6.78 5.61
N LYS A 231 -3.38 7.95 5.50
CA LYS A 231 -4.45 8.38 6.41
C LYS A 231 -4.02 8.27 7.89
N GLY A 232 -2.79 8.68 8.15
CA GLY A 232 -2.15 8.65 9.47
C GLY A 232 -1.54 7.31 9.87
N LEU A 233 -1.59 6.27 9.03
CA LEU A 233 -1.00 4.96 9.35
C LEU A 233 0.32 4.71 8.68
N LEU A 234 1.31 4.28 9.46
CA LEU A 234 2.60 3.89 8.94
C LEU A 234 2.44 2.69 7.99
N GLY A 235 2.86 2.87 6.75
CA GLY A 235 2.88 1.83 5.74
C GLY A 235 3.89 0.75 6.10
N ASP A 236 3.50 -0.49 5.86
CA ASP A 236 4.27 -1.72 6.14
C ASP A 236 5.48 -1.91 5.21
N ALA A 237 5.76 -0.92 4.35
CA ALA A 237 7.01 -0.90 3.63
C ALA A 237 8.11 -0.66 4.66
N THR A 238 8.82 -1.73 5.02
CA THR A 238 10.22 -1.69 5.45
C THR A 238 10.84 -0.43 4.90
N SER A 239 10.97 0.61 5.73
CA SER A 239 11.69 1.87 5.51
C SER A 239 12.16 1.98 4.06
N ALA A 240 11.37 2.60 3.17
CA ALA A 240 11.67 2.66 1.74
C ALA A 240 13.16 2.95 1.54
N GLN A 241 13.98 1.93 1.26
CA GLN A 241 15.40 1.89 1.64
C GLN A 241 16.06 3.28 1.73
N GLY A 242 16.06 3.84 2.96
CA GLY A 242 16.78 5.02 3.46
C GLY A 242 17.10 6.17 2.51
N CYS A 243 16.14 6.75 1.79
CA CYS A 243 16.43 7.89 0.88
C CYS A 243 15.40 9.02 0.91
N PHE A 244 14.42 9.03 1.82
CA PHE A 244 13.53 10.17 2.00
C PHE A 244 14.01 11.04 3.15
N ARG A 245 14.16 12.33 2.87
CA ARG A 245 14.51 13.33 3.88
C ARG A 245 13.32 13.64 4.79
N CYS A 246 12.10 13.53 4.25
CA CYS A 246 10.86 13.82 4.96
C CYS A 246 10.06 12.53 5.22
N GLY A 247 9.13 12.63 6.16
CA GLY A 247 7.97 11.75 6.23
C GLY A 247 6.83 12.27 5.37
N TYR A 248 5.92 11.39 4.96
CA TYR A 248 4.77 11.74 4.13
C TYR A 248 3.52 11.06 4.66
N ASP A 249 2.39 11.74 4.72
CA ASP A 249 1.08 11.12 4.98
C ASP A 249 0.15 11.37 3.80
N PHE A 250 -0.29 10.32 3.11
CA PHE A 250 -1.13 10.45 1.92
C PHE A 250 -2.61 10.28 2.23
N PHE A 251 -3.45 11.22 1.78
CA PHE A 251 -4.90 11.18 2.00
C PHE A 251 -5.66 10.53 0.84
N LYS A 252 -5.23 10.85 -0.39
CA LYS A 252 -5.93 10.51 -1.65
C LYS A 252 -5.39 9.28 -2.36
N LEU A 253 -4.17 8.86 -2.04
CA LEU A 253 -3.73 7.53 -2.45
C LEU A 253 -4.59 6.55 -1.68
N GLU A 254 -5.48 5.86 -2.40
CA GLU A 254 -6.25 4.80 -1.82
C GLU A 254 -5.27 3.80 -1.19
N ALA A 255 -5.28 3.69 0.13
CA ALA A 255 -4.86 2.49 0.81
C ALA A 255 -5.88 1.38 0.49
N GLY A 256 -6.01 1.02 -0.78
CA GLY A 256 -6.70 -0.17 -1.19
C GLY A 256 -6.05 -1.34 -0.46
N ARG A 257 -6.86 -2.15 0.24
CA ARG A 257 -6.45 -3.41 0.89
C ARG A 257 -6.06 -4.52 -0.10
N HIS A 258 -5.71 -4.14 -1.33
CA HIS A 258 -5.24 -5.00 -2.39
C HIS A 258 -3.85 -4.54 -2.79
N GLU A 259 -3.07 -5.49 -3.30
CA GLU A 259 -1.79 -5.27 -3.98
C GLU A 259 -1.72 -3.91 -4.67
N LYS A 260 -2.76 -3.42 -5.35
CA LYS A 260 -2.86 -2.10 -6.00
C LYS A 260 -2.35 -0.87 -5.23
N ALA A 261 -2.53 -0.76 -3.92
CA ALA A 261 -1.97 0.38 -3.16
C ALA A 261 -0.48 0.19 -2.87
N ARG A 262 -0.06 -1.05 -2.58
CA ARG A 262 1.35 -1.45 -2.52
C ARG A 262 2.01 -1.29 -3.88
N GLU A 263 1.30 -1.63 -4.96
CA GLU A 263 1.64 -1.42 -6.37
C GLU A 263 1.65 0.06 -6.71
N SER A 264 0.91 0.94 -6.02
CA SER A 264 0.93 2.39 -6.27
C SER A 264 2.19 3.05 -5.72
N VAL A 265 2.69 2.59 -4.57
CA VAL A 265 4.00 2.98 -4.01
C VAL A 265 5.13 2.29 -4.78
N GLN A 266 4.90 1.07 -5.27
CA GLN A 266 5.80 0.40 -6.23
C GLN A 266 5.73 1.04 -7.63
N ASN A 267 4.63 1.71 -7.98
CA ASN A 267 4.49 2.53 -9.19
C ASN A 267 5.19 3.85 -8.95
N ARG A 268 6.51 3.76 -9.03
CA ARG A 268 7.47 4.84 -8.87
C ARG A 268 7.03 6.12 -9.58
N VAL A 269 6.45 6.01 -10.78
CA VAL A 269 5.99 7.17 -11.57
C VAL A 269 4.87 7.92 -10.87
N LEU A 270 3.86 7.21 -10.36
CA LEU A 270 2.73 7.82 -9.65
C LEU A 270 3.17 8.45 -8.33
N LEU A 271 4.07 7.78 -7.59
CA LEU A 271 4.64 8.33 -6.36
C LEU A 271 5.44 9.61 -6.63
N GLU A 272 6.34 9.59 -7.61
CA GLU A 272 7.14 10.76 -8.02
C GLU A 272 6.26 11.94 -8.45
N GLN A 273 5.16 11.66 -9.17
CA GLN A 273 4.20 12.68 -9.56
C GLN A 273 3.46 13.25 -8.34
N THR A 274 3.00 12.38 -7.44
CA THR A 274 2.28 12.81 -6.23
C THR A 274 3.17 13.64 -5.32
N LEU A 275 4.43 13.24 -5.12
CA LEU A 275 5.41 14.01 -4.34
C LEU A 275 5.67 15.38 -4.96
N ALA A 276 5.84 15.46 -6.29
CA ALA A 276 6.00 16.73 -6.99
C ALA A 276 4.76 17.64 -6.80
N ASP A 277 3.55 17.09 -6.86
CA ASP A 277 2.30 17.83 -6.62
C ASP A 277 2.17 18.30 -5.16
N MET A 278 2.59 17.48 -4.19
CA MET A 278 2.61 17.86 -2.77
C MET A 278 3.58 19.01 -2.53
N TRP A 279 4.83 18.91 -3.00
CA TRP A 279 5.81 19.98 -2.88
C TRP A 279 5.37 21.25 -3.61
N ALA A 280 4.77 21.14 -4.80
CA ALA A 280 4.19 22.28 -5.49
C ALA A 280 3.11 22.97 -4.66
N SER A 281 2.20 22.20 -4.05
CA SER A 281 1.15 22.72 -3.17
C SER A 281 1.73 23.37 -1.90
N ALA A 282 2.75 22.77 -1.29
CA ALA A 282 3.41 23.29 -0.10
C ALA A 282 4.20 24.59 -0.37
N ILE A 283 4.82 24.71 -1.55
CA ILE A 283 5.49 25.95 -1.97
C ILE A 283 4.47 27.05 -2.27
N GLN A 284 3.31 26.70 -2.83
CA GLN A 284 2.23 27.64 -3.12
C GLN A 284 1.56 28.21 -1.87
N SER A 285 1.55 27.50 -0.74
CA SER A 285 1.09 28.06 0.54
C SER A 285 2.08 29.08 1.14
N ARG A 286 3.26 29.24 0.52
CA ARG A 286 4.27 30.30 0.75
C ARG A 286 4.94 30.40 2.14
N PRO A 287 5.20 29.33 2.91
CA PRO A 287 6.23 29.45 3.94
C PRO A 287 7.61 29.52 3.26
N VAL A 288 8.32 30.64 3.39
CA VAL A 288 9.65 30.86 2.77
C VAL A 288 10.62 29.70 3.08
N TRP A 289 10.56 29.18 4.30
CA TRP A 289 11.42 28.09 4.77
C TRP A 289 11.16 26.75 4.05
N VAL A 290 9.93 26.49 3.57
CA VAL A 290 9.60 25.27 2.80
C VAL A 290 10.29 25.29 1.45
N LEU A 291 10.27 26.45 0.78
CA LEU A 291 10.97 26.61 -0.50
C LEU A 291 12.49 26.48 -0.33
N ASP A 292 13.05 27.09 0.71
CA ASP A 292 14.49 26.96 1.01
C ASP A 292 14.88 25.51 1.31
N PHE A 293 14.08 24.80 2.11
CA PHE A 293 14.28 23.39 2.41
C PHE A 293 14.21 22.52 1.14
N TYR A 294 13.27 22.81 0.24
CA TYR A 294 13.15 22.12 -1.03
C TYR A 294 14.34 22.37 -1.97
N ILE A 295 14.80 23.63 -2.07
CA ILE A 295 16.00 24.00 -2.84
C ILE A 295 17.24 23.30 -2.28
N ASP A 296 17.37 23.21 -0.96
CA ASP A 296 18.46 22.50 -0.30
C ASP A 296 18.47 21.00 -0.66
N MET A 297 17.30 20.34 -0.65
CA MET A 297 17.18 18.96 -1.14
C MET A 297 17.56 18.79 -2.61
N LEU A 298 17.18 19.74 -3.47
CA LEU A 298 17.51 19.71 -4.90
C LEU A 298 18.99 20.00 -5.18
N SER A 299 19.64 20.78 -4.31
CA SER A 299 21.04 21.19 -4.43
C SER A 299 22.01 20.19 -3.80
N SER A 300 21.52 19.37 -2.87
CA SER A 300 22.25 18.29 -2.21
C SER A 300 22.85 17.31 -3.24
N SER A 301 24.06 16.83 -2.97
CA SER A 301 24.69 15.74 -3.72
C SER A 301 24.01 14.40 -3.50
N TYR A 302 23.32 14.24 -2.35
CA TYR A 302 22.59 13.04 -2.01
C TYR A 302 21.32 12.88 -2.85
N GLU A 303 21.05 11.65 -3.30
CA GLU A 303 19.93 11.33 -4.16
C GLU A 303 18.61 11.11 -3.39
N TRP A 304 18.06 12.20 -2.85
CA TRP A 304 16.78 12.15 -2.16
C TRP A 304 15.64 11.69 -3.09
N ARG A 305 14.85 10.71 -2.63
CA ARG A 305 13.63 10.25 -3.30
C ARG A 305 12.51 11.29 -3.24
N ASP A 306 12.55 12.21 -2.28
CA ASP A 306 11.62 13.34 -2.17
C ASP A 306 11.54 14.17 -3.47
N VAL A 307 12.64 14.19 -4.22
CA VAL A 307 12.81 14.96 -5.45
C VAL A 307 13.14 14.06 -6.66
N SER A 308 12.92 12.74 -6.56
CA SER A 308 13.06 11.86 -7.72
C SER A 308 11.99 12.19 -8.77
N GLY A 309 12.34 12.13 -10.05
CA GLY A 309 11.41 12.42 -11.15
C GLY A 309 11.11 13.91 -11.36
N ILE A 310 11.68 14.82 -10.55
CA ILE A 310 11.34 16.25 -10.59
C ILE A 310 11.63 16.91 -11.96
N GLY A 311 12.62 16.40 -12.71
CA GLY A 311 12.92 16.86 -14.07
C GLY A 311 11.70 16.78 -15.01
N LYS A 312 10.85 15.76 -14.84
CA LYS A 312 9.63 15.56 -15.63
C LYS A 312 8.42 16.24 -14.98
N ASN A 313 8.31 16.11 -13.65
CA ASN A 313 7.09 16.41 -12.90
C ASN A 313 7.04 17.81 -12.29
N MET A 314 8.13 18.60 -12.29
CA MET A 314 8.11 19.95 -11.73
C MET A 314 7.13 20.84 -12.49
N SER A 315 6.18 21.43 -11.77
CA SER A 315 5.23 22.40 -12.32
C SER A 315 5.93 23.72 -12.68
N ARG A 316 5.41 24.46 -13.67
CA ARG A 316 5.92 25.79 -14.02
C ARG A 316 5.89 26.78 -12.84
N PRO A 317 4.81 26.87 -12.04
CA PRO A 317 4.79 27.75 -10.86
C PRO A 317 5.88 27.43 -9.85
N THR A 318 6.17 26.15 -9.60
CA THR A 318 7.26 25.73 -8.70
C THR A 318 8.62 26.15 -9.26
N ALA A 319 8.85 25.95 -10.55
CA ALA A 319 10.09 26.35 -11.21
C ALA A 319 10.30 27.87 -11.14
N VAL A 320 9.25 28.66 -11.35
CA VAL A 320 9.28 30.12 -11.20
C VAL A 320 9.63 30.51 -9.76
N ALA A 321 8.98 29.92 -8.76
CA ALA A 321 9.27 30.22 -7.36
C ALA A 321 10.73 29.91 -6.99
N ILE A 322 11.27 28.78 -7.45
CA ILE A 322 12.69 28.44 -7.27
C ILE A 322 13.57 29.49 -7.96
N TRP A 323 13.24 29.87 -9.20
CA TRP A 323 14.01 30.84 -9.95
C TRP A 323 14.04 32.22 -9.28
N ASP A 324 12.88 32.72 -8.85
CA ASP A 324 12.75 33.99 -8.14
C ASP A 324 13.63 33.99 -6.87
N ARG A 325 13.61 32.88 -6.11
CA ARG A 325 14.45 32.70 -4.93
C ARG A 325 15.95 32.66 -5.24
N LEU A 326 16.34 32.10 -6.39
CA LEU A 326 17.73 32.10 -6.86
C LEU A 326 18.16 33.49 -7.38
N GLN A 327 17.26 34.25 -8.02
CA GLN A 327 17.55 35.60 -8.50
C GLN A 327 17.89 36.59 -7.37
N GLU A 328 17.29 36.41 -6.18
CA GLU A 328 17.67 37.17 -4.99
C GLU A 328 19.17 37.01 -4.66
N LYS A 329 19.74 35.82 -4.89
CA LYS A 329 21.18 35.55 -4.70
C LYS A 329 22.02 36.13 -5.84
N ILE A 330 21.53 36.06 -7.09
CA ILE A 330 22.21 36.66 -8.26
C ILE A 330 22.44 38.15 -8.05
N THR A 331 21.41 38.87 -7.62
CA THR A 331 21.47 40.33 -7.47
C THR A 331 22.45 40.74 -6.37
N ARG A 332 22.52 39.97 -5.28
CA ARG A 332 23.38 40.26 -4.13
C ARG A 332 24.84 39.88 -4.35
N ARG A 333 25.12 38.82 -5.10
CA ARG A 333 26.46 38.22 -5.24
C ARG A 333 27.03 38.25 -6.66
N LYS A 334 26.33 38.88 -7.63
CA LYS A 334 26.69 38.87 -9.06
C LYS A 334 26.93 37.47 -9.62
N LEU A 335 26.10 36.50 -9.22
CA LEU A 335 26.25 35.11 -9.67
C LEU A 335 25.80 34.93 -11.12
N PHE A 336 26.33 33.91 -11.77
CA PHE A 336 25.82 33.32 -12.99
C PHE A 336 25.76 31.80 -12.81
N TYR A 337 24.58 31.22 -12.92
CA TYR A 337 24.40 29.78 -12.75
C TYR A 337 24.75 29.03 -14.05
N TYR A 338 25.44 27.90 -13.95
CA TYR A 338 25.82 27.06 -15.09
C TYR A 338 25.67 25.56 -14.79
N ARG A 339 25.69 24.73 -15.85
CA ARG A 339 25.51 23.29 -15.75
C ARG A 339 26.86 22.57 -15.52
N PRO A 340 26.90 21.52 -14.67
CA PRO A 340 28.11 20.75 -14.39
C PRO A 340 28.79 20.00 -15.55
N ARG A 341 28.27 20.01 -16.78
CA ARG A 341 28.90 19.26 -17.88
C ARG A 341 29.85 20.11 -18.72
N ASP A 342 29.83 21.42 -18.52
CA ASP A 342 30.41 22.41 -19.42
C ASP A 342 31.56 23.18 -18.71
N GLU A 343 32.24 22.53 -17.75
CA GLU A 343 32.89 23.22 -16.61
C GLU A 343 34.07 24.11 -16.98
N ASP A 344 34.96 23.76 -17.91
CA ASP A 344 36.17 24.56 -18.14
C ASP A 344 35.94 25.76 -19.08
N GLU A 345 35.15 25.57 -20.15
CA GLU A 345 34.85 26.63 -21.11
C GLU A 345 33.83 27.62 -20.56
N ASP A 346 32.73 27.16 -19.95
CA ASP A 346 31.69 28.06 -19.43
C ASP A 346 32.21 28.89 -18.26
N VAL A 347 32.98 28.32 -17.33
CA VAL A 347 33.55 29.06 -16.18
C VAL A 347 34.47 30.17 -16.67
N SER A 348 35.39 29.83 -17.56
CA SER A 348 36.30 30.80 -18.17
C SER A 348 35.53 31.90 -18.90
N PHE A 349 34.47 31.52 -19.62
CA PHE A 349 33.65 32.44 -20.37
C PHE A 349 32.85 33.38 -19.46
N ILE A 350 32.21 32.85 -18.42
CA ILE A 350 31.43 33.61 -17.44
C ILE A 350 32.31 34.66 -16.76
N ILE A 351 33.50 34.27 -16.29
CA ILE A 351 34.43 35.18 -15.62
C ILE A 351 34.92 36.25 -16.60
N LYS A 352 35.44 35.84 -17.76
CA LYS A 352 36.10 36.77 -18.70
C LYS A 352 35.13 37.69 -19.43
N PHE A 353 33.95 37.21 -19.82
CA PHE A 353 33.05 37.94 -20.73
C PHE A 353 31.77 38.45 -20.06
N LEU A 354 31.32 37.85 -18.96
CA LEU A 354 30.08 38.27 -18.29
C LEU A 354 30.33 39.09 -17.01
N ASP A 355 31.57 39.15 -16.51
CA ASP A 355 31.94 39.80 -15.24
C ASP A 355 31.06 39.33 -14.07
N ARG A 356 30.89 38.01 -13.96
CA ARG A 356 30.06 37.36 -12.95
C ARG A 356 30.78 36.19 -12.30
N GLN A 357 30.35 35.85 -11.09
CA GLN A 357 30.84 34.67 -10.37
C GLN A 357 30.09 33.42 -10.84
N PRO A 358 30.76 32.41 -11.40
CA PRO A 358 30.13 31.17 -11.81
C PRO A 358 29.70 30.37 -10.57
N GLU A 359 28.45 29.92 -10.56
CA GLU A 359 27.89 29.07 -9.49
C GLU A 359 27.28 27.82 -10.12
N ARG A 360 27.75 26.65 -9.70
CA ARG A 360 27.31 25.37 -10.24
C ARG A 360 25.88 25.06 -9.77
N LEU A 361 24.98 24.78 -10.71
CA LEU A 361 23.60 24.41 -10.40
C LEU A 361 23.34 22.93 -10.71
N GLN A 362 22.82 22.19 -9.74
CA GLN A 362 22.53 20.76 -9.93
C GLN A 362 21.55 20.52 -11.07
N ALA A 363 21.72 19.40 -11.79
CA ALA A 363 20.88 19.05 -12.94
C ALA A 363 19.38 19.00 -12.59
N ARG A 364 19.05 18.63 -11.35
CA ARG A 364 17.68 18.56 -10.81
C ARG A 364 16.98 19.92 -10.76
N ILE A 365 17.73 21.02 -10.67
CA ILE A 365 17.22 22.39 -10.73
C ILE A 365 17.36 22.93 -12.16
N TRP A 366 18.53 22.73 -12.78
CA TRP A 366 18.84 23.26 -14.10
C TRP A 366 17.82 22.80 -15.17
N LEU A 367 17.51 21.51 -15.23
CA LEU A 367 16.65 20.96 -16.28
C LEU A 367 15.21 21.51 -16.23
N PRO A 368 14.52 21.52 -15.07
CA PRO A 368 13.22 22.18 -14.95
C PRO A 368 13.23 23.66 -15.32
N LEU A 369 14.25 24.42 -14.90
CA LEU A 369 14.35 25.84 -15.25
C LEU A 369 14.53 26.05 -16.76
N ARG A 370 15.35 25.20 -17.41
CA ARG A 370 15.51 25.20 -18.87
C ARG A 370 14.22 24.83 -19.59
N LYS A 371 13.49 23.81 -19.12
CA LYS A 371 12.20 23.36 -19.67
C LYS A 371 11.19 24.51 -19.79
N TYR A 372 11.22 25.46 -18.86
CA TYR A 372 10.31 26.61 -18.85
C TYR A 372 10.95 27.93 -19.31
N GLY A 373 12.17 27.89 -19.87
CA GLY A 373 12.85 29.09 -20.39
C GLY A 373 13.25 30.12 -19.33
N LEU A 374 13.38 29.70 -18.07
CA LEU A 374 13.69 30.60 -16.94
C LEU A 374 15.19 30.88 -16.80
N ILE A 375 16.04 29.96 -17.28
CA ILE A 375 17.51 30.07 -17.21
C ILE A 375 18.13 29.92 -18.60
N GLN A 376 19.23 30.62 -18.82
CA GLN A 376 19.96 30.68 -20.09
C GLN A 376 21.37 30.12 -19.93
N THR A 377 21.92 29.53 -21.00
CA THR A 377 23.36 29.22 -21.06
C THR A 377 24.17 30.51 -21.20
N PRO A 378 25.49 30.50 -20.92
CA PRO A 378 26.34 31.68 -21.12
C PRO A 378 26.28 32.21 -22.56
N SER A 379 26.30 31.32 -23.55
CA SER A 379 26.18 31.65 -24.97
C SER A 379 24.84 32.31 -25.32
N GLU A 380 23.72 31.72 -24.87
CA GLU A 380 22.38 32.28 -25.08
C GLU A 380 22.20 33.65 -24.41
N TYR A 381 22.78 33.83 -23.22
CA TYR A 381 22.73 35.11 -22.53
C TYR A 381 23.49 36.19 -23.31
N ARG A 382 24.66 35.85 -23.87
CA ARG A 382 25.43 36.76 -24.74
C ARG A 382 24.64 37.13 -25.99
N GLU A 383 24.08 36.15 -26.70
CA GLU A 383 23.28 36.39 -27.90
C GLU A 383 22.08 37.30 -27.61
N ASN A 384 21.38 37.05 -26.50
CA ASN A 384 20.25 37.90 -26.07
C ASN A 384 20.67 39.30 -25.64
N LYS A 385 21.86 39.47 -25.05
CA LYS A 385 22.38 40.80 -24.70
C LYS A 385 22.81 41.56 -25.96
N LEU A 386 23.41 40.88 -26.94
CA LEU A 386 23.80 41.46 -28.22
C LEU A 386 22.58 41.88 -29.06
N SER A 387 21.54 41.03 -29.13
CA SER A 387 20.32 41.37 -29.86
C SER A 387 19.60 42.58 -29.24
N LYS A 388 19.59 42.69 -27.91
CA LYS A 388 19.05 43.87 -27.21
C LYS A 388 19.92 45.12 -27.31
N ALA A 389 21.22 44.96 -27.56
CA ALA A 389 22.15 46.08 -27.72
C ALA A 389 22.10 46.69 -29.13
N GLN A 390 21.59 45.98 -30.13
CA GLN A 390 21.46 46.49 -31.51
C GLN A 390 20.47 47.67 -31.63
N ASP A 391 19.61 47.92 -30.63
CA ASP A 391 18.72 49.08 -30.57
C ASP A 391 19.38 50.34 -29.95
N ALA A 392 20.62 50.23 -29.44
CA ALA A 392 21.40 51.39 -29.03
C ALA A 392 22.09 52.00 -30.26
N VAL A 393 21.56 53.14 -30.72
CA VAL A 393 22.06 53.94 -31.86
C VAL A 393 23.59 53.93 -31.92
N VAL A 394 24.12 53.25 -32.94
CA VAL A 394 25.52 53.32 -33.31
C VAL A 394 25.80 54.74 -33.82
N GLU A 395 26.32 55.59 -32.94
CA GLU A 395 27.07 56.75 -33.39
C GLU A 395 28.25 56.22 -34.22
N LYS A 396 28.27 56.54 -35.51
CA LYS A 396 29.28 56.08 -36.48
C LYS A 396 30.65 56.61 -36.08
N VAL A 397 31.37 55.85 -35.26
CA VAL A 397 32.80 56.05 -35.04
C VAL A 397 33.55 55.42 -36.21
N LYS A 398 34.25 56.27 -36.97
CA LYS A 398 35.14 55.88 -38.07
C LYS A 398 36.34 55.13 -37.50
N PHE A 399 36.50 53.85 -37.85
CA PHE A 399 37.73 53.09 -37.57
C PHE A 399 38.82 53.43 -38.60
N PRO A 400 40.08 53.68 -38.20
CA PRO A 400 41.20 53.85 -39.11
C PRO A 400 41.71 52.50 -39.65
N ALA A 401 42.10 52.51 -40.92
CA ALA A 401 42.68 51.39 -41.65
C ALA A 401 44.11 51.09 -41.16
N ALA A 402 44.30 50.03 -40.37
CA ALA A 402 45.60 49.46 -40.07
C ALA A 402 45.45 47.98 -39.65
N PHE A 403 45.21 47.10 -40.62
CA PHE A 403 45.40 45.65 -40.47
C PHE A 403 45.80 45.09 -41.82
N LYS A 404 47.12 45.00 -42.06
CA LYS A 404 47.69 44.45 -43.31
C LYS A 404 48.89 43.53 -43.10
N ASP A 405 49.10 43.01 -41.89
CA ASP A 405 50.27 42.18 -41.54
C ASP A 405 49.87 40.79 -40.99
N PHE A 406 48.99 40.06 -41.69
CA PHE A 406 48.59 38.70 -41.27
C PHE A 406 48.69 37.64 -42.37
N GLU A 407 49.58 37.84 -43.35
CA GLU A 407 49.70 36.98 -44.54
C GLU A 407 51.06 36.26 -44.65
N ASP A 408 51.86 36.20 -43.58
CA ASP A 408 53.26 35.73 -43.62
C ASP A 408 53.57 34.52 -42.71
N CYS A 409 52.63 33.58 -42.56
CA CYS A 409 52.83 32.37 -41.73
C CYS A 409 52.43 31.05 -42.42
N ARG A 410 52.55 30.96 -43.75
CA ARG A 410 52.01 29.81 -44.48
C ARG A 410 52.95 29.19 -45.51
N GLU A 411 54.15 28.83 -45.10
CA GLU A 411 55.01 27.90 -45.85
C GLU A 411 55.90 27.11 -44.87
N SER A 412 55.31 26.17 -44.14
CA SER A 412 56.07 25.08 -43.51
C SER A 412 56.07 23.89 -44.48
N GLU A 413 57.25 23.53 -45.00
CA GLU A 413 57.48 22.35 -45.83
C GLU A 413 56.91 21.09 -45.17
N ILE A 414 55.75 20.65 -45.63
CA ILE A 414 55.25 19.30 -45.37
C ILE A 414 55.90 18.40 -46.42
N THR A 415 56.89 17.62 -46.01
CA THR A 415 57.54 16.63 -46.88
C THR A 415 56.51 15.62 -47.38
N THR A 416 56.63 15.21 -48.64
CA THR A 416 55.73 14.26 -49.31
C THR A 416 55.56 12.95 -48.53
N GLU A 417 56.58 12.53 -47.79
CA GLU A 417 56.56 11.36 -46.90
C GLU A 417 55.57 11.50 -45.74
N LYS A 418 55.45 12.69 -45.13
CA LYS A 418 54.46 12.95 -44.07
C LYS A 418 53.03 12.87 -44.58
N LEU A 419 52.80 13.34 -45.81
CA LEU A 419 51.49 13.25 -46.46
C LEU A 419 51.14 11.79 -46.77
N VAL A 420 52.08 10.99 -47.28
CA VAL A 420 51.85 9.56 -47.55
C VAL A 420 51.55 8.79 -46.26
N ALA A 421 52.27 9.08 -45.18
CA ALA A 421 51.99 8.48 -43.87
C ALA A 421 50.57 8.83 -43.37
N GLN A 422 50.18 10.11 -43.43
CA GLN A 422 48.83 10.54 -43.04
C GLN A 422 47.73 9.89 -43.92
N ILE A 423 47.95 9.77 -45.23
CA ILE A 423 47.01 9.11 -46.14
C ILE A 423 46.83 7.64 -45.77
N ASN A 424 47.91 6.94 -45.40
CA ASN A 424 47.82 5.54 -44.98
C ASN A 424 47.08 5.39 -43.64
N THR A 425 47.36 6.27 -42.66
CA THR A 425 46.61 6.30 -41.39
C THR A 425 45.11 6.54 -41.61
N LEU A 426 44.75 7.49 -42.48
CA LEU A 426 43.34 7.76 -42.82
C LEU A 426 42.67 6.59 -43.53
N LYS A 427 43.40 5.85 -44.38
CA LYS A 427 42.87 4.64 -45.03
C LYS A 427 42.58 3.53 -44.02
N ASP A 428 43.45 3.33 -43.04
CA ASP A 428 43.24 2.33 -42.00
C ASP A 428 42.09 2.72 -41.06
N GLN A 429 41.97 4.00 -40.71
CA GLN A 429 40.83 4.52 -39.96
C GLN A 429 39.51 4.33 -40.73
N ASN A 430 39.49 4.63 -42.04
CA ASN A 430 38.31 4.41 -42.87
C ASN A 430 37.92 2.93 -42.97
N ARG A 431 38.89 2.00 -42.99
CA ARG A 431 38.59 0.55 -42.93
C ARG A 431 37.95 0.16 -41.61
N GLY A 432 38.43 0.69 -40.48
CA GLY A 432 37.83 0.48 -39.16
C GLY A 432 36.39 0.99 -39.11
N LEU A 433 36.15 2.21 -39.60
CA LEU A 433 34.80 2.79 -39.66
C LEU A 433 33.83 1.97 -40.52
N THR A 434 34.28 1.44 -41.66
CA THR A 434 33.44 0.56 -42.50
C THR A 434 33.07 -0.73 -41.76
N GLN A 435 34.02 -1.35 -41.04
CA GLN A 435 33.74 -2.55 -40.24
C GLN A 435 32.76 -2.26 -39.10
N GLU A 436 32.91 -1.13 -38.40
CA GLU A 436 31.97 -0.69 -37.37
C GLU A 436 30.57 -0.41 -37.95
N GLN A 437 30.49 0.14 -39.16
CA GLN A 437 29.22 0.35 -39.83
C GLN A 437 28.52 -0.98 -40.18
N GLU A 438 29.28 -1.98 -40.63
CA GLU A 438 28.74 -3.31 -40.93
C GLU A 438 28.27 -4.04 -39.66
N THR A 439 29.02 -3.95 -38.56
CA THR A 439 28.61 -4.54 -37.28
C THR A 439 27.36 -3.87 -36.72
N MET A 440 27.28 -2.53 -36.75
CA MET A 440 26.07 -1.80 -36.35
C MET A 440 24.86 -2.17 -37.22
N GLN A 441 25.04 -2.36 -38.52
CA GLN A 441 23.94 -2.80 -39.40
C GLN A 441 23.48 -4.22 -39.09
N ALA A 442 24.37 -5.12 -38.70
CA ALA A 442 24.02 -6.47 -38.26
C ALA A 442 23.24 -6.43 -36.92
N GLU A 443 23.74 -5.69 -35.93
CA GLU A 443 23.07 -5.53 -34.63
C GLU A 443 21.68 -4.89 -34.80
N TYR A 444 21.52 -3.91 -35.70
CA TYR A 444 20.22 -3.29 -35.99
C TYR A 444 19.21 -4.28 -36.58
N LYS A 445 19.66 -5.20 -37.45
CA LYS A 445 18.79 -6.24 -38.03
C LYS A 445 18.33 -7.23 -36.97
N GLU A 446 19.22 -7.63 -36.06
CA GLU A 446 18.88 -8.54 -34.96
C GLU A 446 17.88 -7.90 -33.99
N LEU A 447 18.12 -6.64 -33.58
CA LEU A 447 17.19 -5.88 -32.74
C LEU A 447 15.82 -5.69 -33.40
N LYS A 448 15.80 -5.49 -34.72
CA LYS A 448 14.52 -5.39 -35.46
C LYS A 448 13.75 -6.71 -35.40
N GLN A 449 14.43 -7.84 -35.60
CA GLN A 449 13.82 -9.17 -35.52
C GLN A 449 13.30 -9.49 -34.11
N GLU A 450 14.05 -9.15 -33.07
CA GLU A 450 13.63 -9.33 -31.67
C GLU A 450 12.39 -8.48 -31.34
N ASN A 451 12.34 -7.24 -31.83
CA ASN A 451 11.18 -6.37 -31.64
C ASN A 451 9.92 -6.89 -32.35
N GLU A 452 10.07 -7.50 -33.53
CA GLU A 452 8.97 -8.18 -34.23
C GLU A 452 8.44 -9.38 -33.43
N GLN A 453 9.34 -10.18 -32.83
CA GLN A 453 8.95 -11.30 -31.94
C GLN A 453 8.24 -10.81 -30.67
N LEU A 454 8.75 -9.73 -30.05
CA LEU A 454 8.10 -9.12 -28.88
C LEU A 454 6.71 -8.57 -29.21
N GLN A 455 6.53 -8.02 -30.41
CA GLN A 455 5.24 -7.54 -30.87
C GLN A 455 4.25 -8.69 -31.07
N GLN A 456 4.69 -9.79 -31.68
CA GLN A 456 3.88 -11.00 -31.81
C GLN A 456 3.47 -11.56 -30.44
N GLY A 457 4.41 -11.65 -29.48
CA GLY A 457 4.11 -12.12 -28.12
C GLY A 457 3.09 -11.23 -27.38
N LYS A 458 3.09 -9.92 -27.63
CA LYS A 458 2.07 -9.01 -27.08
C LYS A 458 0.68 -9.27 -27.64
N GLU A 459 0.58 -9.54 -28.94
CA GLU A 459 -0.69 -9.85 -29.61
C GLU A 459 -1.27 -11.19 -29.13
N GLU A 460 -0.42 -12.20 -28.95
CA GLU A 460 -0.80 -13.49 -28.37
C GLU A 460 -1.29 -13.33 -26.91
N SER A 461 -0.57 -12.57 -26.10
CA SER A 461 -0.96 -12.25 -24.72
C SER A 461 -2.30 -11.51 -24.64
N GLN A 462 -2.54 -10.57 -25.57
CA GLN A 462 -3.80 -9.84 -25.66
C GLN A 462 -4.97 -10.76 -26.06
N THR A 463 -4.73 -11.71 -26.96
CA THR A 463 -5.72 -12.70 -27.38
C THR A 463 -6.12 -13.60 -26.21
N ILE A 464 -5.13 -14.15 -25.48
CA ILE A 464 -5.37 -14.98 -24.28
C ILE A 464 -6.15 -14.19 -23.22
N LYS A 465 -5.86 -12.90 -23.05
CA LYS A 465 -6.56 -12.05 -22.08
C LYS A 465 -8.04 -11.89 -22.43
N GLU A 466 -8.39 -11.73 -23.71
CA GLU A 466 -9.79 -11.61 -24.11
C GLU A 466 -10.52 -12.96 -24.02
N GLU A 467 -9.86 -14.08 -24.32
CA GLU A 467 -10.41 -15.43 -24.09
C GLU A 467 -10.72 -15.68 -22.61
N LEU A 468 -9.82 -15.29 -21.70
CA LEU A 468 -10.04 -15.42 -20.25
C LEU A 468 -11.24 -14.58 -19.79
N LYS A 469 -11.37 -13.36 -20.32
CA LYS A 469 -12.50 -12.48 -20.02
C LYS A 469 -13.82 -13.05 -20.53
N GLN A 470 -13.84 -13.67 -21.71
CA GLN A 470 -15.02 -14.36 -22.24
C GLN A 470 -15.41 -15.55 -21.36
N LYS A 471 -14.43 -16.37 -20.93
CA LYS A 471 -14.68 -17.48 -19.99
C LYS A 471 -15.21 -17.02 -18.65
N GLU A 472 -14.69 -15.90 -18.12
CA GLU A 472 -15.19 -15.30 -16.87
C GLU A 472 -16.65 -14.85 -16.99
N GLN A 473 -17.01 -14.21 -18.11
CA GLN A 473 -18.40 -13.83 -18.39
C GLN A 473 -19.32 -15.05 -18.53
N GLN A 474 -18.86 -16.11 -19.20
CA GLN A 474 -19.63 -17.36 -19.30
C GLN A 474 -19.89 -17.96 -17.92
N TRP A 475 -18.86 -18.07 -17.08
CA TRP A 475 -18.99 -18.62 -15.72
C TRP A 475 -19.94 -17.81 -14.85
N GLN A 476 -19.94 -16.47 -15.02
CA GLN A 476 -20.86 -15.60 -14.30
C GLN A 476 -22.32 -15.82 -14.71
N ARG A 477 -22.61 -16.09 -16.00
CA ARG A 477 -23.96 -16.44 -16.47
C ARG A 477 -24.42 -17.78 -15.92
N GLU A 478 -23.56 -18.81 -15.99
CA GLU A 478 -23.88 -20.14 -15.45
C GLU A 478 -24.16 -20.07 -13.94
N LYS A 479 -23.42 -19.24 -13.21
CA LYS A 479 -23.67 -19.00 -11.79
C LYS A 479 -25.02 -18.36 -11.52
N GLU A 480 -25.43 -17.37 -12.32
CA GLU A 480 -26.73 -16.70 -12.18
C GLU A 480 -27.89 -17.66 -12.50
N GLU A 481 -27.73 -18.51 -13.52
CA GLU A 481 -28.68 -19.56 -13.86
C GLU A 481 -28.84 -20.57 -12.72
N LEU A 482 -27.73 -21.06 -12.15
CA LEU A 482 -27.78 -21.96 -10.98
C LEU A 482 -28.41 -21.32 -9.75
N GLN A 483 -28.26 -20.01 -9.56
CA GLN A 483 -28.92 -19.28 -8.47
C GLN A 483 -30.43 -19.16 -8.71
N ALA A 484 -30.86 -18.95 -9.96
CA ALA A 484 -32.28 -18.94 -10.31
C ALA A 484 -32.93 -20.31 -10.08
N ASN A 485 -32.30 -21.39 -10.56
CA ASN A 485 -32.80 -22.76 -10.39
C ASN A 485 -32.89 -23.15 -8.90
N ASN A 486 -31.90 -22.75 -8.08
CA ASN A 486 -31.95 -22.98 -6.63
C ASN A 486 -33.10 -22.23 -5.96
N LYS A 487 -33.44 -21.02 -6.43
CA LYS A 487 -34.57 -20.26 -5.90
C LYS A 487 -35.89 -20.95 -6.22
N GLU A 488 -36.07 -21.41 -7.46
CA GLU A 488 -37.26 -22.16 -7.88
C GLU A 488 -37.44 -23.45 -7.06
N LEU A 489 -36.35 -24.20 -6.84
CA LEU A 489 -36.38 -25.41 -6.01
C LEU A 489 -36.75 -25.11 -4.54
N GLN A 490 -36.34 -23.96 -3.99
CA GLN A 490 -36.76 -23.54 -2.65
C GLN A 490 -38.25 -23.20 -2.60
N GLU A 491 -38.79 -22.57 -3.63
CA GLU A 491 -40.22 -22.26 -3.75
C GLU A 491 -41.06 -23.56 -3.82
N GLU A 492 -40.66 -24.52 -4.66
CA GLU A 492 -41.29 -25.85 -4.73
C GLU A 492 -41.26 -26.57 -3.38
N LYS A 493 -40.13 -26.51 -2.66
CA LYS A 493 -39.99 -27.10 -1.33
C LYS A 493 -40.95 -26.49 -0.31
N GLN A 494 -41.20 -25.18 -0.37
CA GLN A 494 -42.18 -24.51 0.52
C GLN A 494 -43.61 -24.90 0.17
N LEU A 495 -43.94 -25.06 -1.11
CA LEU A 495 -45.25 -25.55 -1.55
C LEU A 495 -45.51 -26.96 -1.05
N LEU A 496 -44.53 -27.87 -1.20
CA LEU A 496 -44.65 -29.25 -0.68
C LEU A 496 -44.81 -29.29 0.84
N LYS A 497 -44.11 -28.41 1.57
CA LYS A 497 -44.25 -28.31 3.02
C LYS A 497 -45.66 -27.87 3.41
N THR A 498 -46.21 -26.86 2.74
CA THR A 498 -47.57 -26.34 2.96
C THR A 498 -48.62 -27.41 2.67
N LEU A 499 -48.47 -28.14 1.57
CA LEU A 499 -49.37 -29.24 1.20
C LEU A 499 -49.36 -30.34 2.28
N ASN A 500 -48.18 -30.70 2.78
CA ASN A 500 -48.05 -31.69 3.86
C ASN A 500 -48.72 -31.22 5.17
N GLU A 501 -48.62 -29.95 5.52
CA GLU A 501 -49.32 -29.37 6.69
C GLU A 501 -50.86 -29.43 6.52
N GLN A 502 -51.38 -29.13 5.33
CA GLN A 502 -52.82 -29.26 5.03
C GLN A 502 -53.31 -30.71 5.15
N LEU A 503 -52.54 -31.68 4.64
CA LEU A 503 -52.86 -33.10 4.73
C LEU A 503 -52.87 -33.60 6.18
N GLN A 504 -51.96 -33.11 7.02
CA GLN A 504 -51.99 -33.41 8.46
C GLN A 504 -53.26 -32.86 9.13
N CYS A 505 -53.73 -31.67 8.74
CA CYS A 505 -54.98 -31.10 9.27
C CYS A 505 -56.19 -31.98 8.91
N VAL A 506 -56.34 -32.38 7.65
CA VAL A 506 -57.44 -33.26 7.20
C VAL A 506 -57.43 -34.60 7.93
N LYS A 507 -56.23 -35.16 8.19
CA LYS A 507 -56.10 -36.42 8.94
C LYS A 507 -56.59 -36.29 10.39
N HIS A 508 -56.37 -35.15 11.04
CA HIS A 508 -56.83 -34.90 12.39
C HIS A 508 -58.35 -34.65 12.46
N GLU A 509 -58.92 -33.99 11.44
CA GLU A 509 -60.38 -33.79 11.34
C GLU A 509 -61.13 -35.12 11.10
N GLY A 510 -60.59 -36.02 10.28
CA GLY A 510 -61.18 -37.34 10.01
C GLY A 510 -61.25 -38.29 11.21
N THR A 511 -60.43 -38.07 12.25
CA THR A 511 -60.45 -38.87 13.49
C THR A 511 -61.53 -38.47 14.50
N ASN A 512 -62.14 -37.28 14.35
CA ASN A 512 -63.11 -36.75 15.31
C ASN A 512 -64.58 -36.94 14.91
N ASP A 513 -64.87 -37.38 13.69
CA ASP A 513 -66.25 -37.55 13.21
C ASP A 513 -66.59 -39.05 13.05
N HIS A 514 -67.13 -39.64 14.12
CA HIS A 514 -67.41 -41.08 14.20
C HIS A 514 -68.69 -41.53 13.48
N HIS A 515 -69.33 -40.71 12.64
CA HIS A 515 -70.55 -41.11 11.92
C HIS A 515 -70.62 -40.58 10.47
N ARG A 516 -69.80 -41.16 9.58
CA ARG A 516 -70.19 -41.51 8.19
C ARG A 516 -69.04 -42.26 7.52
N SER A 517 -69.27 -43.52 7.15
CA SER A 517 -68.32 -44.31 6.35
C SER A 517 -68.15 -43.71 4.95
N PRO A 518 -66.94 -43.27 4.56
CA PRO A 518 -66.49 -43.33 3.18
C PRO A 518 -65.92 -44.75 2.93
N THR A 519 -66.05 -45.24 1.71
CA THR A 519 -65.52 -46.52 1.26
C THR A 519 -64.01 -46.61 1.53
N LEU A 520 -63.61 -47.65 2.29
CA LEU A 520 -62.24 -47.85 2.79
C LEU A 520 -61.19 -47.97 1.65
N ASP A 521 -61.63 -48.30 0.44
CA ASP A 521 -60.76 -48.60 -0.69
C ASP A 521 -60.13 -47.35 -1.32
N ASP A 522 -60.85 -46.21 -1.37
CA ASP A 522 -60.33 -44.98 -2.00
C ASP A 522 -59.23 -44.31 -1.14
N ASN A 523 -59.37 -44.38 0.19
CA ASN A 523 -58.37 -43.86 1.12
C ASN A 523 -57.07 -44.69 1.13
N THR A 524 -57.19 -46.00 0.87
CA THR A 524 -56.03 -46.89 0.79
C THR A 524 -55.23 -46.60 -0.48
N SER A 525 -55.92 -46.38 -1.61
CA SER A 525 -55.29 -45.99 -2.88
C SER A 525 -54.58 -44.63 -2.80
N ALA A 526 -55.23 -43.62 -2.19
CA ALA A 526 -54.62 -42.31 -2.00
C ALA A 526 -53.36 -42.37 -1.10
N MET A 527 -53.38 -43.20 -0.05
CA MET A 527 -52.24 -43.38 0.84
C MET A 527 -51.07 -44.08 0.14
N GLU A 528 -51.32 -45.04 -0.76
CA GLU A 528 -50.27 -45.68 -1.56
C GLU A 528 -49.66 -44.71 -2.58
N ALA A 529 -50.49 -43.93 -3.30
CA ALA A 529 -50.00 -42.90 -4.22
C ALA A 529 -49.11 -41.86 -3.51
N MET A 530 -49.47 -41.50 -2.28
CA MET A 530 -48.69 -40.58 -1.47
C MET A 530 -47.36 -41.16 -0.98
N LYS A 531 -47.32 -42.45 -0.61
CA LYS A 531 -46.06 -43.14 -0.29
C LYS A 531 -45.14 -43.19 -1.50
N GLN A 532 -45.70 -43.39 -2.69
CA GLN A 532 -44.94 -43.40 -3.94
C GLN A 532 -44.35 -42.01 -4.26
N LEU A 533 -45.13 -40.94 -4.11
CA LEU A 533 -44.63 -39.56 -4.25
C LEU A 533 -43.51 -39.25 -3.24
N VAL A 534 -43.64 -39.69 -1.98
CA VAL A 534 -42.58 -39.49 -0.97
C VAL A 534 -41.30 -40.24 -1.35
N THR A 535 -41.41 -41.43 -1.95
CA THR A 535 -40.23 -42.16 -2.44
C THR A 535 -39.57 -41.47 -3.63
N GLU A 536 -40.35 -40.92 -4.56
CA GLU A 536 -39.84 -40.18 -5.71
C GLU A 536 -39.16 -38.87 -5.30
N VAL A 537 -39.75 -38.11 -4.37
CA VAL A 537 -39.13 -36.89 -3.82
C VAL A 537 -37.82 -37.19 -3.10
N LYS A 538 -37.75 -38.28 -2.33
CA LYS A 538 -36.50 -38.71 -1.67
C LYS A 538 -35.43 -39.16 -2.68
N ALA A 539 -35.84 -39.76 -3.80
CA ALA A 539 -34.91 -40.12 -4.87
C ALA A 539 -34.38 -38.87 -5.57
N ALA A 540 -35.25 -37.90 -5.87
CA ALA A 540 -34.87 -36.61 -6.45
C ALA A 540 -33.94 -35.80 -5.52
N GLU A 541 -34.20 -35.81 -4.20
CA GLU A 541 -33.33 -35.14 -3.22
C GLU A 541 -31.91 -35.76 -3.19
N ARG A 542 -31.81 -37.09 -3.30
CA ARG A 542 -30.50 -37.78 -3.39
C ARG A 542 -29.78 -37.43 -4.69
N ALA A 543 -30.48 -37.47 -5.83
CA ALA A 543 -29.92 -37.09 -7.12
C ALA A 543 -29.39 -35.64 -7.12
N ALA A 544 -30.13 -34.70 -6.51
CA ALA A 544 -29.70 -33.31 -6.36
C ALA A 544 -28.46 -33.16 -5.46
N LYS A 545 -28.37 -33.95 -4.37
CA LYS A 545 -27.17 -33.98 -3.50
C LYS A 545 -25.95 -34.53 -4.24
N ASP A 546 -26.12 -35.58 -5.01
CA ASP A 546 -25.05 -36.19 -5.79
C ASP A 546 -24.55 -35.22 -6.89
N GLU A 547 -25.46 -34.49 -7.54
CA GLU A 547 -25.09 -33.47 -8.53
C GLU A 547 -24.39 -32.27 -7.88
N THR A 548 -24.83 -31.86 -6.68
CA THR A 548 -24.15 -30.81 -5.90
C THR A 548 -22.73 -31.23 -5.53
N ALA A 549 -22.53 -32.50 -5.15
CA ALA A 549 -21.20 -33.04 -4.88
C ALA A 549 -20.31 -33.03 -6.14
N ARG A 550 -20.85 -33.44 -7.29
CA ARG A 550 -20.15 -33.35 -8.59
C ARG A 550 -19.71 -31.93 -8.94
N VAL A 551 -20.59 -30.95 -8.76
CA VAL A 551 -20.26 -29.53 -9.02
C VAL A 551 -19.16 -29.04 -8.08
N SER A 552 -19.21 -29.44 -6.81
CA SER A 552 -18.16 -29.13 -5.82
C SER A 552 -16.79 -29.70 -6.25
N ASP A 553 -16.77 -30.94 -6.74
CA ASP A 553 -15.55 -31.58 -7.24
C ASP A 553 -15.00 -30.90 -8.49
N LEU A 554 -15.87 -30.51 -9.43
CA LEU A 554 -15.49 -29.74 -10.62
C LEU A 554 -14.91 -28.36 -10.26
N LEU A 555 -15.49 -27.66 -9.27
CA LEU A 555 -14.96 -26.38 -8.77
C LEU A 555 -13.59 -26.54 -8.10
N SER A 556 -13.39 -27.63 -7.35
CA SER A 556 -12.09 -27.97 -6.78
C SER A 556 -11.05 -28.22 -7.86
N ALA A 557 -11.39 -29.01 -8.88
CA ALA A 557 -10.52 -29.28 -10.03
C ALA A 557 -10.17 -27.98 -10.81
N ALA A 558 -11.15 -27.12 -11.07
CA ALA A 558 -10.94 -25.84 -11.74
C ALA A 558 -10.01 -24.89 -10.95
N ARG A 559 -10.17 -24.82 -9.63
CA ARG A 559 -9.24 -24.05 -8.77
C ARG A 559 -7.82 -24.58 -8.84
N ASN A 560 -7.65 -25.89 -8.82
CA ASN A 560 -6.33 -26.51 -8.93
C ASN A 560 -5.68 -26.22 -10.28
N ALA A 561 -6.44 -26.33 -11.39
CA ALA A 561 -5.95 -25.98 -12.72
C ALA A 561 -5.51 -24.51 -12.82
N LEU A 562 -6.30 -23.58 -12.25
CA LEU A 562 -5.95 -22.16 -12.21
C LEU A 562 -4.68 -21.91 -11.40
N LYS A 563 -4.52 -22.60 -10.26
CA LYS A 563 -3.31 -22.48 -9.43
C LYS A 563 -2.07 -22.92 -10.20
N THR A 564 -2.13 -24.03 -10.93
CA THR A 564 -1.05 -24.50 -11.80
C THR A 564 -0.71 -23.48 -12.89
N ALA A 565 -1.73 -22.93 -13.57
CA ALA A 565 -1.51 -21.91 -14.61
C ALA A 565 -0.84 -20.63 -14.08
N ILE A 566 -1.18 -20.21 -12.85
CA ILE A 566 -0.53 -19.07 -12.18
C ILE A 566 0.93 -19.39 -11.88
N GLU A 567 1.25 -20.61 -11.42
CA GLU A 567 2.63 -21.04 -11.17
C GLU A 567 3.46 -21.10 -12.44
N ASP A 568 2.90 -21.59 -13.55
CA ASP A 568 3.59 -21.64 -14.84
C ASP A 568 3.83 -20.24 -15.41
N LYS A 569 2.87 -19.33 -15.26
CA LYS A 569 3.06 -17.91 -15.60
C LYS A 569 4.21 -17.29 -14.79
N LYS A 570 4.29 -17.53 -13.49
CA LYS A 570 5.40 -17.04 -12.65
C LYS A 570 6.75 -17.61 -13.09
N LYS A 571 6.81 -18.87 -13.51
CA LYS A 571 8.04 -19.47 -14.05
C LYS A 571 8.46 -18.80 -15.36
N ALA A 572 7.50 -18.49 -16.24
CA ALA A 572 7.77 -17.77 -17.49
C ALA A 572 8.30 -16.36 -17.23
N GLU A 573 7.67 -15.59 -16.34
CA GLU A 573 8.10 -14.24 -15.94
C GLU A 573 9.51 -14.26 -15.31
N ASN A 574 9.82 -15.25 -14.47
CA ASN A 574 11.18 -15.43 -13.92
C ASN A 574 12.21 -15.80 -15.01
N GLY A 575 11.80 -16.52 -16.05
CA GLY A 575 12.63 -16.82 -17.21
C GLY A 575 12.97 -15.57 -18.01
N GLU A 576 11.97 -14.70 -18.22
CA GLU A 576 12.14 -13.39 -18.86
C GLU A 576 13.10 -12.50 -18.06
N GLU A 577 12.93 -12.40 -16.73
CA GLU A 577 13.83 -11.65 -15.85
C GLU A 577 15.28 -12.19 -15.90
N THR A 578 15.44 -13.50 -16.04
CA THR A 578 16.76 -14.16 -16.17
C THR A 578 17.41 -13.82 -17.52
N MET A 579 16.64 -13.76 -18.60
CA MET A 579 17.12 -13.27 -19.90
C MET A 579 17.50 -11.79 -19.82
N THR A 580 16.68 -10.93 -19.22
CA THR A 580 17.00 -9.50 -19.06
C THR A 580 18.28 -9.30 -18.26
N LYS A 581 18.49 -10.07 -17.18
CA LYS A 581 19.75 -10.05 -16.39
C LYS A 581 20.94 -10.55 -17.21
N THR A 582 20.75 -11.49 -18.12
CA THR A 582 21.80 -12.01 -19.00
C THR A 582 22.19 -10.97 -20.05
N VAL A 583 21.20 -10.33 -20.69
CA VAL A 583 21.42 -9.20 -21.62
C VAL A 583 22.13 -8.05 -20.89
N GLN A 584 21.71 -7.70 -19.67
CA GLN A 584 22.37 -6.67 -18.86
C GLN A 584 23.82 -7.05 -18.51
N ARG A 585 24.11 -8.32 -18.22
CA ARG A 585 25.49 -8.79 -18.00
C ARG A 585 26.35 -8.72 -19.26
N LEU A 586 25.78 -8.99 -20.44
CA LEU A 586 26.49 -8.85 -21.72
C LEU A 586 26.78 -7.39 -22.03
N LEU A 587 25.84 -6.48 -21.74
CA LEU A 587 26.04 -5.03 -21.86
C LEU A 587 27.13 -4.52 -20.89
N ASN A 588 27.12 -4.99 -19.64
CA ASN A 588 28.12 -4.60 -18.65
C ASN A 588 29.53 -5.18 -18.93
N LYS A 589 29.64 -6.26 -19.72
CA LYS A 589 30.93 -6.82 -20.17
C LYS A 589 31.61 -6.01 -21.28
N ARG A 590 30.95 -4.98 -21.84
CA ARG A 590 31.54 -4.06 -22.83
C ARG A 590 32.29 -2.88 -22.20
N GLU A 591 32.35 -2.76 -20.87
CA GLU A 591 33.22 -1.78 -20.21
C GLU A 591 34.64 -2.36 -20.03
N PRO A 592 35.70 -1.72 -20.55
CA PRO A 592 37.08 -2.16 -20.32
C PRO A 592 37.49 -1.84 -18.88
N GLY A 593 37.30 -2.83 -18.01
CA GLY A 593 37.70 -2.78 -16.60
C GLY A 593 39.13 -3.29 -16.41
N SER A 594 39.94 -2.42 -15.85
CA SER A 594 41.32 -2.61 -15.38
C SER A 594 41.51 -3.83 -14.50
N ASP A 595 42.62 -4.51 -14.76
CA ASP A 595 43.20 -5.62 -14.03
C ASP A 595 43.74 -5.14 -12.67
N ASP A 596 43.30 -5.75 -11.57
CA ASP A 596 44.10 -5.89 -10.33
C ASP A 596 43.37 -6.74 -9.28
N GLY A 597 44.11 -7.68 -8.69
CA GLY A 597 43.92 -8.09 -7.29
C GLY A 597 43.28 -9.45 -7.04
N ALA A 598 44.07 -10.51 -7.14
CA ALA A 598 43.80 -11.80 -6.51
C ALA A 598 44.20 -11.77 -5.02
N GLU A 599 43.31 -12.14 -4.10
CA GLU A 599 43.74 -12.68 -2.80
C GLU A 599 42.77 -13.71 -2.20
N ASP A 600 43.34 -14.90 -2.07
CA ASP A 600 43.19 -15.99 -1.11
C ASP A 600 42.29 -15.76 0.14
N ARG A 601 41.45 -16.75 0.49
CA ARG A 601 41.48 -17.42 1.82
C ARG A 601 40.49 -18.57 2.02
N ARG A 602 40.99 -19.52 2.80
CA ARG A 602 40.52 -20.87 3.12
C ARG A 602 39.55 -20.94 4.32
N ARG A 603 38.77 -22.05 4.31
CA ARG A 603 38.36 -22.97 5.41
C ARG A 603 37.71 -22.43 6.70
N GLY A 604 36.65 -23.14 7.12
CA GLY A 604 36.30 -23.27 8.54
C GLY A 604 34.97 -23.96 8.83
N ASN A 605 35.00 -25.28 9.05
CA ASN A 605 33.97 -26.06 9.75
C ASN A 605 33.82 -25.59 11.22
N SER A 606 32.65 -25.77 11.85
CA SER A 606 32.52 -26.39 13.20
C SER A 606 31.08 -26.65 13.65
N ARG A 607 30.96 -27.75 14.41
CA ARG A 607 29.81 -28.41 15.07
C ARG A 607 29.24 -27.68 16.30
N GLY A 608 28.04 -28.11 16.70
CA GLY A 608 27.48 -28.10 18.07
C GLY A 608 25.98 -27.75 18.02
N GLY A 609 24.99 -28.52 18.48
CA GLY A 609 24.94 -29.63 19.43
C GLY A 609 24.53 -29.14 20.81
N LEU A 610 23.25 -29.32 21.21
CA LEU A 610 22.80 -29.75 22.56
C LEU A 610 21.26 -29.75 22.72
N ASP A 611 20.81 -30.73 23.50
CA ASP A 611 19.45 -31.13 23.88
C ASP A 611 18.76 -30.19 24.87
N GLU A 612 17.42 -30.23 24.92
CA GLU A 612 16.66 -30.00 26.16
C GLU A 612 15.33 -30.78 26.19
N LYS A 613 15.08 -31.46 27.31
CA LYS A 613 13.87 -32.24 27.64
C LYS A 613 12.88 -31.35 28.41
N GLU A 614 11.59 -31.49 28.12
CA GLU A 614 10.50 -30.83 28.87
C GLU A 614 9.47 -31.85 29.39
N GLN A 615 9.19 -31.79 30.70
CA GLN A 615 8.17 -32.58 31.41
C GLN A 615 6.82 -31.85 31.42
N ARG A 616 5.73 -32.60 31.18
CA ARG A 616 4.34 -32.13 31.33
C ARG A 616 3.79 -32.47 32.71
N GLY A 617 3.09 -31.52 33.32
CA GLY A 617 2.15 -31.72 34.42
C GLY A 617 0.77 -31.21 34.01
N GLU A 618 -0.25 -32.07 34.13
CA GLU A 618 -1.66 -31.75 33.89
C GLU A 618 -2.35 -31.35 35.20
N GLU A 619 -3.21 -30.32 35.15
CA GLU A 619 -4.16 -30.02 36.21
C GLU A 619 -5.56 -29.76 35.60
N ARG A 620 -6.58 -30.42 36.17
CA ARG A 620 -7.99 -30.37 35.74
C ARG A 620 -8.77 -29.36 36.58
N ALA A 621 -9.61 -28.54 35.94
CA ALA A 621 -10.64 -27.74 36.61
C ALA A 621 -12.03 -27.99 36.00
N ALA A 622 -13.02 -28.14 36.88
CA ALA A 622 -14.42 -28.45 36.59
C ALA A 622 -15.19 -27.22 36.02
N LYS A 623 -16.06 -27.44 35.02
CA LYS A 623 -16.90 -26.42 34.38
C LYS A 623 -18.33 -26.42 34.94
N LYS A 624 -18.81 -25.24 35.35
CA LYS A 624 -20.25 -24.87 35.34
C LYS A 624 -20.61 -24.42 33.92
N VAL A 625 -21.72 -24.93 33.39
CA VAL A 625 -22.19 -24.64 32.02
C VAL A 625 -22.91 -23.29 32.02
N LYS A 626 -22.26 -22.24 31.48
CA LYS A 626 -22.94 -21.03 30.97
C LYS A 626 -23.35 -21.31 29.52
N VAL A 627 -24.54 -20.86 29.13
CA VAL A 627 -25.02 -20.94 27.74
C VAL A 627 -24.20 -19.94 26.92
N GLU A 628 -23.28 -20.43 26.11
CA GLU A 628 -22.45 -19.64 25.19
C GLU A 628 -22.97 -19.84 23.76
N GLU A 629 -23.24 -18.74 23.05
CA GLU A 629 -23.51 -18.77 21.60
C GLU A 629 -22.16 -18.74 20.86
N ILE A 630 -21.91 -19.73 20.00
CA ILE A 630 -20.65 -19.89 19.27
C ILE A 630 -20.88 -19.56 17.80
N ILE A 631 -20.13 -18.58 17.28
CA ILE A 631 -20.12 -18.23 15.85
C ILE A 631 -18.72 -18.54 15.31
N VAL A 632 -18.65 -19.47 14.35
CA VAL A 632 -17.42 -19.82 13.63
C VAL A 632 -17.21 -18.81 12.50
N LEU A 633 -16.05 -18.17 12.46
CA LEU A 633 -15.65 -17.24 11.41
C LEU A 633 -14.69 -17.97 10.47
N ASP A 634 -15.20 -18.44 9.33
CA ASP A 634 -14.41 -18.99 8.21
C ASP A 634 -13.78 -17.89 7.34
#